data_AF-A0A1A8ZR83-F1
#
_entry.id   AF-A0A1A8ZR83-F1
#
_cell.length_a   1.000
_cell.length_b   1.000
_cell.length_c   1.000
_cell.angle_alpha   90.00
_cell.angle_beta   90.00
_cell.angle_gamma   90.00
#
_symmetry.space_group_name_H-M   'P 1'
#
loop_
_entity.id
_entity.type
_entity.pdbx_description
1 polymer ?
#
loop_
_entity_poly.entity_id
_entity_poly.type
_entity_poly.pdbx_seq_one_letter_code
_entity_poly.pdbx_strand_id
1 'polypeptide(L)'
;MPSDLAAPLISAVVALLIAAGSSTLTWAQVRRERRKWLIDTKVSFSMEIYKMRLAAYPAAFQAIAGLSHGASESVTPENAGAVAGKLNDWLYSAGGMCASATTRGAILGLRQTCRSWHREGGSRPKELYQFRNLALTSLRLDLDLEGLESYDFNDASTWLKTLQDELRQLEKRRPRAEFHGVGTVS
;
A
#
# COMPACT_ATOMS: atom_id res chain seq x y z
N MET A 1 8.76 -71.77 18.55
CA MET A 1 8.73 -70.48 19.29
C MET A 1 9.00 -69.30 18.34
N PRO A 2 7.97 -68.73 17.68
CA PRO A 2 8.12 -67.49 16.90
C PRO A 2 7.29 -66.31 17.44
N SER A 3 6.50 -66.49 18.49
CA SER A 3 5.56 -65.49 19.02
C SER A 3 6.23 -64.30 19.70
N ASP A 4 7.36 -64.52 20.39
CA ASP A 4 7.97 -63.52 21.28
C ASP A 4 8.70 -62.40 20.51
N LEU A 5 9.05 -62.64 19.24
CA LEU A 5 9.68 -61.64 18.37
C LEU A 5 8.68 -60.87 17.49
N ALA A 6 7.44 -61.36 17.33
CA ALA A 6 6.44 -60.71 16.49
C ALA A 6 5.82 -59.47 17.15
N ALA A 7 5.50 -59.56 18.45
CA ALA A 7 4.91 -58.46 19.22
C ALA A 7 5.78 -57.17 19.26
N PRO A 8 7.10 -57.23 19.56
CA PRO A 8 7.93 -56.02 19.56
C PRO A 8 8.08 -55.40 18.17
N LEU A 9 8.10 -56.23 17.12
CA LEU A 9 8.23 -55.79 15.73
C LEU A 9 6.96 -55.08 15.24
N ILE A 10 5.79 -55.62 15.56
CA ILE A 10 4.50 -54.98 15.29
C ILE A 10 4.38 -53.65 16.05
N SER A 11 4.76 -53.63 17.34
CA SER A 11 4.75 -52.41 18.15
C SER A 11 5.68 -51.34 17.58
N ALA A 12 6.87 -51.70 17.11
CA ALA A 12 7.82 -50.77 16.51
C ALA A 12 7.29 -50.16 15.21
N VAL A 13 6.65 -50.96 14.36
CA VAL A 13 6.02 -50.48 13.11
C VAL A 13 4.87 -49.52 13.41
N VAL A 14 4.00 -49.85 14.36
CA VAL A 14 2.89 -48.98 14.77
C VAL A 14 3.42 -47.66 15.34
N ALA A 15 4.43 -47.71 16.21
CA ALA A 15 5.05 -46.51 16.77
C ALA A 15 5.66 -45.62 15.67
N LEU A 16 6.31 -46.20 14.66
CA LEU A 16 6.91 -45.47 13.54
C LEU A 16 5.84 -44.82 12.64
N LEU A 17 4.72 -45.51 12.40
CA LEU A 17 3.58 -44.96 11.66
C LEU A 17 2.91 -43.81 12.43
N ILE A 18 2.71 -43.97 13.74
CA ILE A 18 2.16 -42.90 14.59
C ILE A 18 3.10 -41.70 14.63
N ALA A 19 4.42 -41.92 14.76
CA ALA A 19 5.41 -40.85 14.76
C ALA A 19 5.45 -40.12 13.41
N ALA A 20 5.41 -40.85 12.29
CA ALA A 20 5.35 -40.24 10.96
C ALA A 20 4.05 -39.44 10.74
N GLY A 21 2.90 -40.01 11.11
CA GLY A 21 1.60 -39.34 11.06
C GLY A 21 1.56 -38.08 11.93
N SER A 22 2.03 -38.18 13.18
CA SER A 22 2.08 -37.04 14.11
C SER A 22 3.05 -35.96 13.62
N SER A 23 4.21 -36.34 13.10
CA SER A 23 5.20 -35.42 12.55
C SER A 23 4.67 -34.65 11.34
N THR A 24 3.99 -35.33 10.40
CA THR A 24 3.39 -34.67 9.23
C THR A 24 2.27 -33.70 9.60
N LEU A 25 1.39 -34.09 10.53
CA LEU A 25 0.33 -33.22 11.05
C LEU A 25 0.92 -31.99 11.77
N THR A 26 1.93 -32.21 12.61
CA THR A 26 2.65 -31.15 13.33
C THR A 26 3.34 -30.21 12.34
N TRP A 27 3.98 -30.73 11.30
CA TRP A 27 4.64 -29.92 10.27
C TRP A 27 3.63 -29.09 9.46
N ALA A 28 2.47 -29.66 9.14
CA ALA A 28 1.39 -28.93 8.50
C ALA A 28 0.85 -27.80 9.39
N GLN A 29 0.69 -28.02 10.69
CA GLN A 29 0.31 -26.99 11.66
C GLN A 29 1.35 -25.88 11.75
N VAL A 30 2.63 -26.22 11.93
CA VAL A 30 3.75 -25.25 11.95
C VAL A 30 3.80 -24.43 10.67
N ARG A 31 3.56 -25.03 9.51
CA ARG A 31 3.54 -24.30 8.23
C ARG A 31 2.37 -23.33 8.14
N ARG A 32 1.19 -23.70 8.66
CA ARG A 32 0.01 -22.81 8.73
C ARG A 32 0.26 -21.64 9.66
N GLU A 33 0.80 -21.90 10.85
CA GLU A 33 1.15 -20.85 11.81
C GLU A 33 2.20 -19.91 11.24
N ARG A 34 3.29 -20.43 10.65
CA ARG A 34 4.31 -19.59 9.99
C ARG A 34 3.71 -18.68 8.92
N ARG A 35 2.80 -19.21 8.09
CA ARG A 35 2.09 -18.39 7.10
C ARG A 35 1.25 -17.31 7.77
N LYS A 36 0.51 -17.65 8.82
CA LYS A 36 -0.29 -16.69 9.59
C LYS A 36 0.59 -15.59 10.18
N TRP A 37 1.67 -15.93 10.87
CA TRP A 37 2.64 -14.98 11.41
C TRP A 37 3.23 -14.05 10.34
N LEU A 38 3.59 -14.59 9.16
CA LEU A 38 4.10 -13.78 8.05
C LEU A 38 3.04 -12.81 7.52
N ILE A 39 1.78 -13.24 7.41
CA ILE A 39 0.68 -12.37 6.97
C ILE A 39 0.43 -11.29 8.02
N ASP A 40 0.29 -11.66 9.29
CA ASP A 40 0.02 -10.73 10.39
C ASP A 40 1.14 -9.68 10.53
N THR A 41 2.40 -10.11 10.36
CA THR A 41 3.56 -9.20 10.36
C THR A 41 3.51 -8.23 9.18
N LYS A 42 3.22 -8.73 7.97
CA LYS A 42 3.09 -7.89 6.78
C LYS A 42 1.95 -6.90 6.89
N VAL A 43 0.79 -7.32 7.39
CA VAL A 43 -0.38 -6.45 7.61
C VAL A 43 -0.04 -5.35 8.61
N SER A 44 0.56 -5.72 9.75
CA SER A 44 0.97 -4.75 10.77
C SER A 44 1.98 -3.74 10.22
N PHE A 45 2.98 -4.22 9.48
CA PHE A 45 3.98 -3.36 8.84
C PHE A 45 3.37 -2.42 7.80
N SER A 46 2.49 -2.92 6.93
CA SER A 46 1.77 -2.11 5.95
C SER A 46 0.91 -1.04 6.62
N MET A 47 0.25 -1.37 7.74
CA MET A 47 -0.55 -0.42 8.51
C MET A 47 0.30 0.71 9.09
N GLU A 48 1.47 0.38 9.64
CA GLU A 48 2.40 1.40 10.16
C GLU A 48 2.96 2.28 9.04
N ILE A 49 3.32 1.71 7.89
CA ILE A 49 3.69 2.51 6.71
C ILE A 49 2.55 3.45 6.31
N TYR A 50 1.32 2.94 6.24
CA TYR A 50 0.17 3.74 5.82
C TYR A 50 -0.09 4.92 6.77
N LYS A 51 -0.03 4.69 8.08
CA LYS A 51 -0.12 5.76 9.09
C LYS A 51 0.99 6.80 8.90
N MET A 52 2.22 6.36 8.66
CA MET A 52 3.35 7.27 8.42
C MET A 52 3.16 8.09 7.14
N ARG A 53 2.63 7.48 6.08
CA ARG A 53 2.29 8.20 4.83
C ARG A 53 1.22 9.25 5.09
N LEU A 54 0.13 8.92 5.78
CA LEU A 54 -0.92 9.89 6.13
C LEU A 54 -0.39 11.07 6.94
N ALA A 55 0.56 10.85 7.84
CA ALA A 55 1.18 11.91 8.64
C ALA A 55 2.17 12.78 7.83
N ALA A 56 2.95 12.18 6.94
CA ALA A 56 4.08 12.86 6.28
C ALA A 56 3.78 13.38 4.86
N TYR A 57 2.84 12.78 4.13
CA TYR A 57 2.52 13.16 2.74
C TYR A 57 1.86 14.54 2.59
N PRO A 58 1.09 15.07 3.56
CA PRO A 58 0.56 16.42 3.47
C PRO A 58 1.63 17.49 3.17
N ALA A 59 2.84 17.34 3.71
CA ALA A 59 3.95 18.26 3.44
C ALA A 59 4.39 18.26 1.96
N ALA A 60 4.39 17.10 1.29
CA ALA A 60 4.64 17.03 -0.15
C ALA A 60 3.51 17.66 -0.96
N PHE A 61 2.25 17.39 -0.63
CA PHE A 61 1.11 18.02 -1.30
C PHE A 61 1.15 19.55 -1.17
N GLN A 62 1.47 20.07 0.01
CA GLN A 62 1.62 21.51 0.25
C GLN A 62 2.78 22.11 -0.54
N ALA A 63 3.91 21.41 -0.62
CA ALA A 63 5.03 21.85 -1.45
C ALA A 63 4.64 21.95 -2.94
N ILE A 64 3.94 20.94 -3.46
CA ILE A 64 3.51 20.90 -4.87
C ILE A 64 2.40 21.92 -5.17
N ALA A 65 1.54 22.25 -4.20
CA ALA A 65 0.43 23.17 -4.38
C ALA A 65 0.87 24.56 -4.89
N GLY A 66 2.07 25.00 -4.51
CA GLY A 66 2.66 26.26 -5.01
C GLY A 66 2.92 26.29 -6.52
N LEU A 67 2.87 25.14 -7.20
CA LEU A 67 2.98 25.02 -8.66
C LEU A 67 1.62 24.88 -9.35
N SER A 68 0.50 25.07 -8.65
CA SER A 68 -0.84 24.98 -9.24
C SER A 68 -1.14 26.17 -10.15
N HIS A 69 -1.90 25.94 -11.23
CA HIS A 69 -2.45 27.02 -12.05
C HIS A 69 -3.42 27.93 -11.27
N GLY A 70 -4.06 27.39 -10.23
CA GLY A 70 -4.98 28.12 -9.36
C GLY A 70 -4.30 28.75 -8.13
N ALA A 71 -2.97 28.72 -8.04
CA ALA A 71 -2.26 29.43 -6.99
C ALA A 71 -2.44 30.95 -7.18
N SER A 72 -2.57 31.68 -6.07
CA SER A 72 -2.75 33.14 -6.10
C SER A 72 -1.57 33.90 -6.71
N GLU A 73 -0.39 33.29 -6.68
CA GLU A 73 0.83 33.83 -7.27
C GLU A 73 1.16 33.09 -8.56
N SER A 74 1.65 33.82 -9.56
CA SER A 74 2.08 33.20 -10.81
C SER A 74 3.26 32.26 -10.54
N VAL A 75 3.31 31.14 -11.27
CA VAL A 75 4.40 30.18 -11.12
C VAL A 75 5.68 30.80 -11.72
N THR A 76 6.61 31.22 -10.86
CA THR A 76 7.91 31.81 -11.24
C THR A 76 9.09 30.84 -10.99
N PRO A 77 10.27 31.11 -11.60
CA PRO A 77 11.49 30.34 -11.32
C PRO A 77 11.90 30.36 -9.84
N GLU A 78 11.68 31.47 -9.12
CA GLU A 78 12.01 31.62 -7.70
C GLU A 78 11.14 30.71 -6.83
N ASN A 79 9.82 30.70 -7.10
CA ASN A 79 8.89 29.80 -6.43
C ASN A 79 9.23 28.34 -6.75
N ALA A 80 9.58 28.02 -8.00
CA ALA A 80 10.05 26.68 -8.36
C ALA A 80 11.29 26.25 -7.56
N GLY A 81 12.25 27.15 -7.35
CA GLY A 81 13.41 26.91 -6.50
C GLY A 81 13.03 26.57 -5.06
N ALA A 82 12.10 27.33 -4.47
CA ALA A 82 11.59 27.07 -3.12
C ALA A 82 10.85 25.72 -3.02
N VAL A 83 10.05 25.37 -4.04
CA VAL A 83 9.38 24.06 -4.12
C VAL A 83 10.41 22.94 -4.22
N ALA A 84 11.47 23.10 -5.03
CA ALA A 84 12.53 22.10 -5.14
C ALA A 84 13.22 21.84 -3.79
N GLY A 85 13.45 22.89 -2.99
CA GLY A 85 13.97 22.77 -1.63
C GLY A 85 13.04 21.95 -0.72
N LYS A 86 11.77 22.33 -0.64
CA LYS A 86 10.77 21.61 0.17
C LYS A 86 10.62 20.14 -0.23
N LEU A 87 10.63 19.84 -1.53
CA LEU A 87 10.57 18.47 -2.03
C LEU A 87 11.83 17.67 -1.69
N ASN A 88 12.99 18.33 -1.68
CA ASN A 88 14.23 17.70 -1.25
C ASN A 88 14.15 17.30 0.23
N ASP A 89 13.76 18.21 1.10
CA ASP A 89 13.65 17.95 2.54
C ASP A 89 12.64 16.83 2.81
N TRP A 90 11.52 16.84 2.10
CA TRP A 90 10.53 15.78 2.20
C TRP A 90 11.06 14.40 1.74
N LEU A 91 11.82 14.33 0.63
CA LEU A 91 12.39 13.09 0.10
C LEU A 91 13.32 12.36 1.09
N TYR A 92 13.97 13.11 1.97
CA TYR A 92 14.86 12.60 3.00
C TYR A 92 14.23 12.59 4.41
N SER A 93 12.93 12.89 4.51
CA SER A 93 12.13 12.71 5.71
C SER A 93 11.51 11.30 5.76
N ALA A 94 10.77 11.00 6.84
CA ALA A 94 9.99 9.76 6.94
C ALA A 94 9.03 9.56 5.74
N GLY A 95 8.46 10.64 5.20
CA GLY A 95 7.55 10.57 4.04
C GLY A 95 8.25 9.99 2.81
N GLY A 96 9.40 10.52 2.44
CA GLY A 96 10.18 10.01 1.32
C GLY A 96 10.73 8.59 1.54
N MET A 97 11.03 8.20 2.79
CA MET A 97 11.51 6.85 3.12
C MET A 97 10.41 5.79 3.04
N CYS A 98 9.16 6.15 3.36
CA CYS A 98 7.99 5.27 3.24
C CYS A 98 7.35 5.29 1.85
N ALA A 99 7.81 6.16 0.95
CA ALA A 99 7.28 6.29 -0.40
C ALA A 99 7.70 5.17 -1.34
N SER A 100 6.81 4.80 -2.26
CA SER A 100 7.14 3.82 -3.29
C SER A 100 8.24 4.35 -4.22
N ALA A 101 8.91 3.43 -4.93
CA ALA A 101 9.94 3.80 -5.90
C ALA A 101 9.39 4.74 -6.98
N THR A 102 8.16 4.51 -7.44
CA THR A 102 7.45 5.35 -8.43
C THR A 102 7.24 6.76 -7.90
N THR A 103 6.71 6.91 -6.69
CA THR A 103 6.52 8.22 -6.05
C THR A 103 7.84 8.96 -5.87
N ARG A 104 8.87 8.26 -5.39
CA ARG A 104 10.22 8.85 -5.26
C ARG A 104 10.75 9.33 -6.61
N GLY A 105 10.61 8.52 -7.66
CA GLY A 105 11.02 8.87 -9.02
C GLY A 105 10.29 10.11 -9.56
N ALA A 106 8.97 10.17 -9.37
CA ALA A 106 8.15 11.31 -9.78
C ALA A 106 8.56 12.61 -9.07
N ILE A 107 8.75 12.56 -7.75
CA ILE A 107 9.18 13.71 -6.94
C ILE A 107 10.60 14.14 -7.30
N LEU A 108 11.52 13.20 -7.55
CA LEU A 108 12.88 13.50 -8.01
C LEU A 108 12.88 14.21 -9.37
N GLY A 109 12.06 13.75 -10.32
CA GLY A 109 11.87 14.40 -11.61
C GLY A 109 11.36 15.83 -11.46
N LEU A 110 10.29 16.01 -10.68
CA LEU A 110 9.73 17.34 -10.39
C LEU A 110 10.75 18.28 -9.73
N ARG A 111 11.46 17.79 -8.70
CA ARG A 111 12.52 18.52 -8.02
C ARG A 111 13.60 18.98 -9.00
N GLN A 112 14.04 18.09 -9.89
CA GLN A 112 15.08 18.39 -10.86
C GLN A 112 14.62 19.47 -11.86
N THR A 113 13.41 19.35 -12.40
CA THR A 113 12.84 20.36 -13.32
C THR A 113 12.69 21.72 -12.65
N CYS A 114 12.25 21.75 -11.39
CA CYS A 114 12.14 22.99 -10.64
C CYS A 114 13.50 23.62 -10.36
N ARG A 115 14.49 22.80 -9.97
CA ARG A 115 15.86 23.26 -9.69
C ARG A 115 16.57 23.77 -10.94
N SER A 116 16.43 23.09 -12.07
CA SER A 116 17.04 23.52 -13.33
C SER A 116 16.44 24.85 -13.78
N TRP A 117 15.11 24.99 -13.73
CA TRP A 117 14.46 26.23 -14.11
C TRP A 117 14.82 27.41 -13.20
N HIS A 118 14.90 27.19 -11.89
CA HIS A 118 15.36 28.22 -10.95
C HIS A 118 16.78 28.71 -11.28
N ARG A 119 17.68 27.79 -11.66
CA ARG A 119 19.08 28.10 -11.96
C ARG A 119 19.27 28.77 -13.31
N GLU A 120 18.56 28.29 -14.33
CA GLU A 120 18.75 28.70 -15.72
C GLU A 120 17.84 29.89 -16.11
N GLY A 121 16.77 30.11 -15.34
CA GLY A 121 15.78 31.13 -15.62
C GLY A 121 15.04 30.89 -16.93
N GLY A 122 14.45 31.96 -17.48
CA GLY A 122 13.79 31.92 -18.78
C GLY A 122 12.38 31.31 -18.76
N SER A 123 11.98 30.74 -19.89
CA SER A 123 10.62 30.23 -20.08
C SER A 123 10.34 28.98 -19.25
N ARG A 124 9.08 28.82 -18.84
CA ARG A 124 8.64 27.68 -18.03
C ARG A 124 8.87 26.35 -18.78
N PRO A 125 9.52 25.35 -18.15
CA PRO A 125 9.70 24.03 -18.74
C PRO A 125 8.36 23.38 -19.07
N LYS A 126 8.28 22.69 -20.22
CA LYS A 126 7.07 22.00 -20.65
C LYS A 126 6.76 20.81 -19.74
N GLU A 127 7.80 20.20 -19.20
CA GLU A 127 7.77 19.01 -18.37
C GLU A 127 7.31 19.30 -16.94
N LEU A 128 7.32 20.58 -16.51
CA LEU A 128 7.00 20.96 -15.13
C LEU A 128 5.64 20.40 -14.69
N TYR A 129 4.60 20.60 -15.51
CA TYR A 129 3.27 20.09 -15.18
C TYR A 129 3.12 18.60 -15.37
N GLN A 130 3.87 17.99 -16.28
CA GLN A 130 3.88 16.54 -16.46
C GLN A 130 4.41 15.88 -15.18
N PHE A 131 5.55 16.34 -14.67
CA PHE A 131 6.09 15.85 -13.40
C PHE A 131 5.24 16.25 -12.20
N ARG A 132 4.62 17.44 -12.21
CA ARG A 132 3.68 17.85 -11.14
C ARG A 132 2.52 16.87 -11.03
N ASN A 133 1.88 16.56 -12.16
CA ASN A 133 0.73 15.66 -12.20
C ASN A 133 1.14 14.23 -11.86
N LEU A 134 2.27 13.76 -12.41
CA LEU A 134 2.81 12.43 -12.09
C LEU A 134 3.11 12.28 -10.58
N ALA A 135 3.69 13.31 -9.96
CA ALA A 135 3.96 13.33 -8.53
C ALA A 135 2.66 13.30 -7.71
N LEU A 136 1.66 14.11 -8.07
CA LEU A 136 0.35 14.12 -7.40
C LEU A 136 -0.36 12.78 -7.51
N THR A 137 -0.40 12.18 -8.71
CA THR A 137 -1.00 10.85 -8.93
C THR A 137 -0.25 9.78 -8.13
N SER A 138 1.09 9.78 -8.16
CA SER A 138 1.87 8.76 -7.42
C SER A 138 1.69 8.88 -5.89
N LEU A 139 1.67 10.10 -5.35
CA LEU A 139 1.38 10.35 -3.93
C LEU A 139 -0.02 9.86 -3.53
N ARG A 140 -1.01 10.02 -4.41
CA ARG A 140 -2.38 9.53 -4.20
C ARG A 140 -2.46 8.01 -4.25
N LEU A 141 -1.79 7.39 -5.23
CA LEU A 141 -1.71 5.93 -5.35
C LEU A 141 -1.07 5.29 -4.11
N ASP A 142 -0.02 5.90 -3.55
CA ASP A 142 0.59 5.43 -2.31
C ASP A 142 -0.35 5.49 -1.08
N LEU A 143 -1.43 6.26 -1.18
CA LEU A 143 -2.48 6.40 -0.16
C LEU A 143 -3.78 5.66 -0.52
N ASP A 144 -3.77 4.89 -1.62
CA ASP A 144 -4.94 4.23 -2.21
C ASP A 144 -6.08 5.22 -2.54
N LEU A 145 -5.74 6.47 -2.84
CA LEU A 145 -6.67 7.51 -3.28
C LEU A 145 -6.85 7.47 -4.81
N GLU A 146 -7.39 6.35 -5.30
CA GLU A 146 -7.75 6.18 -6.72
C GLU A 146 -9.09 6.87 -7.06
N GLY A 147 -9.35 7.16 -8.33
CA GLY A 147 -10.69 7.55 -8.83
C GLY A 147 -11.07 9.04 -8.78
N LEU A 148 -10.27 9.92 -8.16
CA LEU A 148 -10.51 11.37 -8.20
C LEU A 148 -10.18 12.02 -9.57
N GLU A 149 -9.53 11.28 -10.45
CA GLU A 149 -9.07 11.75 -11.76
C GLU A 149 -10.21 11.81 -12.80
N SER A 150 -11.30 11.06 -12.57
CA SER A 150 -12.53 11.06 -13.37
C SER A 150 -13.69 11.78 -12.68
N TYR A 151 -13.43 12.53 -11.61
CA TYR A 151 -14.47 13.22 -10.86
C TYR A 151 -15.03 14.40 -11.69
N ASP A 152 -16.28 14.29 -12.12
CA ASP A 152 -17.00 15.38 -12.78
C ASP A 152 -17.63 16.29 -11.72
N PHE A 153 -17.08 17.49 -11.57
CA PHE A 153 -17.59 18.50 -10.63
C PHE A 153 -18.99 19.00 -10.98
N ASN A 154 -19.50 18.73 -12.19
CA ASN A 154 -20.83 19.12 -12.62
C ASN A 154 -21.91 18.09 -12.29
N ASP A 155 -21.54 16.89 -11.84
CA ASP A 155 -22.47 15.83 -11.53
C ASP A 155 -22.44 15.49 -10.04
N ALA A 156 -23.25 16.20 -9.24
CA ALA A 156 -23.41 15.91 -7.80
C ALA A 156 -23.97 14.47 -7.54
N SER A 157 -24.48 13.79 -8.56
CA SER A 157 -24.93 12.39 -8.46
C SER A 157 -23.77 11.38 -8.44
N THR A 158 -22.56 11.80 -8.81
CA THR A 158 -21.40 10.90 -8.88
C THR A 158 -20.98 10.42 -7.50
N TRP A 159 -21.02 11.27 -6.46
CA TRP A 159 -20.59 10.86 -5.11
C TRP A 159 -21.47 9.76 -4.49
N LEU A 160 -22.79 9.89 -4.61
CA LEU A 160 -23.72 8.86 -4.13
C LEU A 160 -23.62 7.56 -4.94
N LYS A 161 -23.37 7.66 -6.25
CA LYS A 161 -23.12 6.49 -7.10
C LYS A 161 -21.80 5.82 -6.76
N THR A 162 -20.72 6.57 -6.56
CA THR A 162 -19.41 6.04 -6.17
C THR A 162 -19.50 5.34 -4.81
N LEU A 163 -20.15 5.94 -3.82
CA LEU A 163 -20.39 5.29 -2.53
C LEU A 163 -21.26 4.02 -2.65
N GLN A 164 -22.30 4.04 -3.49
CA GLN A 164 -23.11 2.85 -3.76
C GLN A 164 -22.32 1.74 -4.44
N ASP A 165 -21.44 2.08 -5.38
CA ASP A 165 -20.63 1.11 -6.10
C ASP A 165 -19.49 0.56 -5.24
N GLU A 166 -18.88 1.38 -4.39
CA GLU A 166 -17.91 0.92 -3.38
C GLU A 166 -18.57 -0.01 -2.35
N LEU A 167 -19.76 0.34 -1.84
CA LEU A 167 -20.54 -0.54 -0.95
C LEU A 167 -20.86 -1.89 -1.62
N ARG A 168 -21.31 -1.87 -2.88
CA ARG A 168 -21.58 -3.11 -3.65
C ARG A 168 -20.32 -3.94 -3.91
N GLN A 169 -19.18 -3.30 -4.14
CA GLN A 169 -17.91 -4.00 -4.31
C GLN A 169 -17.42 -4.62 -3.00
N LEU A 170 -17.61 -3.94 -1.87
CA LEU A 170 -17.30 -4.47 -0.54
C LEU A 170 -18.23 -5.63 -0.15
N GLU A 171 -19.52 -5.55 -0.48
CA GLU A 171 -20.48 -6.65 -0.30
C GLU A 171 -20.09 -7.88 -1.14
N LYS A 172 -19.69 -7.68 -2.41
CA LYS A 172 -19.20 -8.78 -3.27
C LYS A 172 -17.88 -9.37 -2.78
N ARG A 173 -17.03 -8.58 -2.12
CA ARG A 173 -15.75 -9.04 -1.56
C ARG A 173 -15.88 -9.70 -0.19
N ARG A 174 -17.06 -9.68 0.46
CA ARG A 174 -17.29 -10.41 1.70
C ARG A 174 -17.47 -11.90 1.35
N PRO A 175 -16.51 -12.79 1.65
CA PRO A 175 -16.76 -14.21 1.49
C PRO A 175 -17.92 -14.58 2.42
N ARG A 176 -18.92 -15.27 1.89
CA ARG A 176 -19.98 -15.90 2.68
C ARG A 176 -19.27 -16.76 3.73
N ALA A 177 -19.20 -16.27 4.96
CA ALA A 177 -18.91 -17.12 6.10
C ALA A 177 -20.08 -18.10 6.15
N GLU A 178 -19.85 -19.32 5.65
CA GLU A 178 -20.74 -20.44 5.89
C GLU A 178 -20.80 -20.65 7.40
N PHE A 179 -21.83 -20.08 8.02
CA PHE A 179 -22.31 -20.49 9.32
C PHE A 179 -22.66 -21.98 9.21
N HIS A 180 -21.75 -22.84 9.67
CA HIS A 180 -22.13 -24.18 10.08
C HIS A 180 -23.04 -24.02 11.29
N GLY A 181 -24.36 -24.13 11.03
CA GLY A 181 -25.38 -24.19 12.05
C GLY A 181 -25.12 -25.36 12.98
N VAL A 182 -24.67 -25.04 14.20
CA VAL A 182 -24.74 -25.93 15.35
C VAL A 182 -26.18 -25.89 15.86
N GLY A 183 -26.82 -27.06 15.90
CA GLY A 183 -27.85 -27.40 16.88
C GLY A 183 -29.29 -27.09 16.51
N THR A 184 -30.05 -28.13 16.22
CA THR A 184 -31.35 -28.31 16.89
C THR A 184 -31.46 -29.75 17.38
N VAL A 185 -31.56 -29.86 18.69
CA VAL A 185 -32.03 -31.02 19.43
C VAL A 185 -33.55 -31.09 19.24
N SER A 186 -34.05 -32.24 18.79
CA SER A 186 -35.32 -32.85 19.17
C SER A 186 -35.35 -34.29 18.67
#